data_AF-A0A352ACF0-F1
#
_entry.id   AF-A0A352ACF0-F1
#
_cell.length_a   1.000
_cell.length_b   1.000
_cell.length_c   1.000
_cell.angle_alpha   90.00
_cell.angle_beta   90.00
_cell.angle_gamma   90.00
#
_symmetry.space_group_name_H-M   'P 1'
#
loop_
_entity.id
_entity.type
_entity.pdbx_description
1 polymer ?
#
loop_
_entity_poly.entity_id
_entity_poly.type
_entity_poly.pdbx_seq_one_letter_code
_entity_poly.pdbx_strand_id
1 'polypeptide(L)'
;MNDSELRPQITAIASRFRLFECVECATAMRQFLISQNIPGKSIYLSTGSTKEPFCNIYHDHLQENISTNGRHEAITVEIDGQELIFDNIHPEGISRVNWMNNLYCPILDLGDHFQITEIEF
;
A
#
# COMPACT_ATOMS: atom_id res chain seq x y z
N MET A 1 -5.04 20.77 8.78
CA MET A 1 -6.00 19.81 8.22
C MET A 1 -6.53 18.99 9.37
N ASN A 2 -7.83 18.81 9.48
CA ASN A 2 -8.40 17.87 10.44
C ASN A 2 -8.61 16.49 9.79
N ASP A 3 -8.89 15.49 10.61
CA ASP A 3 -9.00 14.10 10.17
C ASP A 3 -10.15 13.91 9.16
N SER A 4 -11.25 14.65 9.32
CA SER A 4 -12.40 14.62 8.41
C SER A 4 -12.10 15.19 7.02
N GLU A 5 -11.09 16.06 6.88
CA GLU A 5 -10.59 16.58 5.61
C GLU A 5 -9.43 15.77 5.03
N LEU A 6 -8.66 15.08 5.90
CA LEU A 6 -7.46 14.36 5.51
C LEU A 6 -7.80 13.12 4.66
N ARG A 7 -8.69 12.26 5.16
CA ARG A 7 -9.04 11.01 4.47
C ARG A 7 -9.56 11.26 3.05
N PRO A 8 -10.53 12.17 2.79
CA PRO A 8 -10.99 12.46 1.43
C PRO A 8 -9.88 12.94 0.48
N GLN A 9 -8.90 13.69 0.98
CA GLN A 9 -7.80 14.20 0.15
C GLN A 9 -6.81 13.10 -0.23
N ILE A 10 -6.44 12.23 0.72
CA ILE A 10 -5.60 11.05 0.42
C ILE A 10 -6.33 10.14 -0.58
N THR A 11 -7.62 9.90 -0.37
CA THR A 11 -8.47 9.12 -1.29
C THR A 11 -8.49 9.73 -2.70
N ALA A 12 -8.62 11.05 -2.81
CA ALA A 12 -8.61 11.73 -4.10
C ALA A 12 -7.25 11.61 -4.81
N ILE A 13 -6.14 11.58 -4.07
CA ILE A 13 -4.80 11.34 -4.64
C ILE A 13 -4.68 9.88 -5.09
N ALA A 14 -4.97 8.92 -4.22
CA ALA A 14 -4.79 7.49 -4.47
C ALA A 14 -5.65 6.99 -5.65
N SER A 15 -6.89 7.50 -5.78
CA SER A 15 -7.82 7.12 -6.84
C SER A 15 -7.37 7.53 -8.26
N ARG A 16 -6.28 8.30 -8.40
CA ARG A 16 -5.73 8.71 -9.70
C ARG A 16 -4.83 7.66 -10.33
N PHE A 17 -4.40 6.67 -9.55
CA PHE A 17 -3.43 5.67 -9.95
C PHE A 17 -4.14 4.34 -10.24
N ARG A 18 -3.65 3.65 -11.26
CA ARG A 18 -4.18 2.37 -11.74
C ARG A 18 -3.36 1.21 -11.21
N LEU A 19 -3.74 0.00 -11.61
CA LEU A 19 -2.94 -1.21 -11.37
C LEU A 19 -1.50 -1.00 -11.85
N PHE A 20 -0.55 -1.56 -11.08
CA PHE A 20 0.90 -1.42 -11.29
C PHE A 20 1.50 -0.03 -11.07
N GLU A 21 0.74 0.96 -10.58
CA GLU A 21 1.23 2.32 -10.28
C GLU A 21 1.35 2.59 -8.76
N CYS A 22 1.65 1.55 -7.97
CA CYS A 22 1.70 1.67 -6.50
C CYS A 22 2.83 2.60 -6.02
N VAL A 23 3.97 2.62 -6.70
CA VAL A 23 5.13 3.47 -6.36
C VAL A 23 4.80 4.95 -6.57
N GLU A 24 4.22 5.29 -7.71
CA GLU A 24 3.79 6.65 -8.04
C GLU A 24 2.69 7.11 -7.08
N CYS A 25 1.75 6.23 -6.75
CA CYS A 25 0.70 6.48 -5.77
C CYS A 25 1.26 6.79 -4.39
N ALA A 26 2.12 5.91 -3.85
CA ALA A 26 2.76 6.09 -2.55
C ALA A 26 3.61 7.37 -2.51
N THR A 27 4.35 7.66 -3.59
CA THR A 27 5.14 8.89 -3.72
C THR A 27 4.26 10.13 -3.67
N ALA A 28 3.15 10.17 -4.40
CA ALA A 28 2.25 11.32 -4.44
C ALA A 28 1.57 11.57 -3.08
N MET A 29 1.10 10.51 -2.41
CA MET A 29 0.53 10.59 -1.07
C MET A 29 1.57 11.06 -0.04
N ARG A 30 2.79 10.50 -0.07
CA ARG A 30 3.89 10.93 0.81
C ARG A 30 4.22 12.41 0.64
N GLN A 31 4.37 12.88 -0.60
CA GLN A 31 4.66 14.29 -0.89
C GLN A 31 3.55 15.21 -0.38
N PHE A 32 2.29 14.81 -0.57
CA PHE A 32 1.16 15.55 -0.02
C PHE A 32 1.23 15.64 1.51
N LEU A 33 1.37 14.51 2.21
CA LEU A 33 1.42 14.48 3.67
C LEU A 33 2.57 15.33 4.24
N ILE A 34 3.77 15.20 3.67
CA ILE A 34 4.92 16.04 4.03
C ILE A 34 4.61 17.53 3.82
N SER A 35 3.99 17.91 2.70
CA SER A 35 3.62 19.31 2.42
C SER A 35 2.62 19.88 3.44
N GLN A 36 1.81 19.01 4.05
CA GLN A 36 0.83 19.38 5.07
C GLN A 36 1.38 19.27 6.50
N ASN A 37 2.66 18.88 6.67
CA ASN A 37 3.28 18.53 7.95
C ASN A 37 2.48 17.46 8.72
N ILE A 38 1.96 16.46 8.00
CA ILE A 38 1.22 15.35 8.58
C ILE A 38 2.17 14.14 8.66
N PRO A 39 2.42 13.60 9.86
CA PRO A 39 3.28 12.44 10.03
C PRO A 39 2.64 11.20 9.39
N GLY A 40 3.47 10.33 8.83
CA GLY A 40 3.05 9.07 8.26
C GLY A 40 4.23 8.13 8.05
N LYS A 41 3.97 6.94 7.48
CA LYS A 41 5.04 6.01 7.08
C LYS A 41 4.84 5.52 5.67
N SER A 42 5.96 5.32 4.99
CA SER A 42 6.02 4.58 3.73
C SER A 42 6.18 3.10 4.04
N ILE A 43 5.30 2.27 3.48
CA ILE A 43 5.34 0.81 3.59
C ILE A 43 5.88 0.26 2.28
N TYR A 44 6.98 -0.49 2.37
CA TYR A 44 7.57 -1.23 1.27
C TYR A 44 7.37 -2.72 1.52
N LEU A 45 6.58 -3.37 0.67
CA LEU A 45 6.36 -4.81 0.69
C LEU A 45 7.13 -5.46 -0.46
N SER A 46 7.84 -6.54 -0.15
CA SER A 46 8.61 -7.32 -1.11
C SER A 46 8.35 -8.82 -0.94
N THR A 47 8.31 -9.56 -2.05
CA THR A 47 8.31 -11.04 -2.03
C THR A 47 9.69 -11.62 -1.81
N GLY A 48 10.75 -10.80 -1.85
CA GLY A 48 12.14 -11.27 -1.82
C GLY A 48 12.60 -11.98 -3.11
N SER A 49 11.75 -12.07 -4.14
CA SER A 49 12.05 -12.74 -5.41
C SER A 49 11.73 -11.86 -6.61
N THR A 50 12.56 -11.96 -7.64
CA THR A 50 12.35 -11.34 -8.96
C THR A 50 11.98 -12.35 -10.04
N LYS A 51 11.78 -13.63 -9.67
CA LYS A 51 11.49 -14.72 -10.60
C LYS A 51 10.02 -15.12 -10.54
N GLU A 52 9.40 -15.27 -11.71
CA GLU A 52 8.06 -15.84 -11.80
C GLU A 52 8.04 -17.31 -11.33
N PRO A 53 6.94 -17.77 -10.69
CA PRO A 53 5.76 -16.97 -10.30
C PRO A 53 5.94 -16.26 -8.94
N PHE A 54 7.08 -16.43 -8.27
CA PHE A 54 7.37 -15.95 -6.91
C PHE A 54 7.55 -14.43 -6.78
N CYS A 55 7.65 -13.69 -7.89
CA CYS A 55 7.61 -12.23 -7.91
C CYS A 55 6.19 -11.67 -8.10
N ASN A 56 5.20 -12.50 -8.38
CA ASN A 56 3.84 -12.01 -8.57
C ASN A 56 3.15 -11.78 -7.23
N ILE A 57 2.49 -10.64 -7.10
CA ILE A 57 1.58 -10.33 -5.99
C ILE A 57 0.19 -10.21 -6.57
N TYR A 58 -0.74 -11.00 -6.07
CA TYR A 58 -2.13 -11.03 -6.46
C TYR A 58 -2.99 -10.37 -5.39
N HIS A 59 -4.06 -9.72 -5.81
CA HIS A 59 -5.05 -9.18 -4.90
C HIS A 59 -6.32 -10.03 -4.92
N ASP A 60 -6.67 -10.60 -3.77
CA ASP A 60 -7.73 -11.60 -3.65
C ASP A 60 -9.11 -11.09 -4.08
N HIS A 61 -9.49 -9.87 -3.70
CA HIS A 61 -10.81 -9.36 -4.13
C HIS A 61 -10.88 -8.94 -5.60
N LEU A 62 -9.76 -8.50 -6.19
CA LEU A 62 -9.72 -8.12 -7.60
C LEU A 62 -9.55 -9.35 -8.49
N GLN A 63 -9.01 -10.46 -7.96
CA GLN A 63 -8.63 -11.64 -8.72
C GLN A 63 -7.62 -11.29 -9.84
N GLU A 64 -6.76 -10.31 -9.58
CA GLU A 64 -5.80 -9.78 -10.54
C GLU A 64 -4.38 -9.75 -9.95
N ASN A 65 -3.39 -9.84 -10.83
CA ASN A 65 -1.99 -9.58 -10.49
C ASN A 65 -1.79 -8.07 -10.37
N ILE A 66 -1.31 -7.60 -9.23
CA ILE A 66 -1.08 -6.17 -8.95
C ILE A 66 0.41 -5.80 -9.00
N SER A 67 1.31 -6.79 -9.04
CA SER A 67 2.74 -6.58 -9.15
C SER A 67 3.43 -7.79 -9.78
N THR A 68 4.21 -7.56 -10.84
CA THR A 68 5.01 -8.59 -11.52
C THR A 68 6.49 -8.55 -11.13
N ASN A 69 6.89 -7.63 -10.25
CA ASN A 69 8.30 -7.38 -9.93
C ASN A 69 8.64 -7.65 -8.45
N GLY A 70 7.70 -8.27 -7.73
CA GLY A 70 7.83 -8.65 -6.33
C GLY A 70 7.64 -7.51 -5.35
N ARG A 71 7.14 -6.34 -5.77
CA ARG A 71 7.04 -5.15 -4.92
C ARG A 71 5.65 -4.54 -4.89
N HIS A 72 5.25 -4.06 -3.73
CA HIS A 72 4.06 -3.23 -3.55
C HIS A 72 4.34 -2.15 -2.52
N GLU A 73 3.84 -0.94 -2.75
CA GLU A 73 4.08 0.21 -1.88
C GLU A 73 2.76 0.84 -1.44
N ALA A 74 2.73 1.29 -0.18
CA ALA A 74 1.57 1.92 0.42
C ALA A 74 1.99 3.02 1.41
N ILE A 75 1.04 3.85 1.82
CA ILE A 75 1.21 4.85 2.87
C ILE A 75 0.33 4.50 4.04
N THR A 76 0.87 4.61 5.25
CA THR A 76 0.10 4.56 6.48
C THR A 76 0.07 5.90 7.17
N VAL A 77 -1.10 6.26 7.70
CA VAL A 77 -1.35 7.49 8.43
C VAL A 77 -2.38 7.22 9.53
N GLU A 78 -2.25 7.92 10.66
CA GLU A 78 -3.24 7.89 11.74
C GLU A 78 -4.35 8.90 11.43
N ILE A 79 -5.61 8.43 11.42
CA ILE A 79 -6.81 9.26 11.22
C ILE A 79 -7.83 8.83 12.27
N ASP A 80 -8.36 9.78 13.05
CA ASP A 80 -9.31 9.54 14.13
C ASP A 80 -8.79 8.50 15.16
N GLY A 81 -7.48 8.50 15.41
CA GLY A 81 -6.81 7.55 16.31
C GLY A 81 -6.69 6.13 15.75
N GLN A 82 -6.90 5.93 14.44
CA GLN A 82 -6.77 4.64 13.77
C GLN A 82 -5.69 4.68 12.69
N GLU A 83 -4.81 3.69 12.69
CA GLU A 83 -3.83 3.49 11.62
C GLU A 83 -4.53 2.93 10.37
N LEU A 84 -4.48 3.67 9.27
CA LEU A 84 -5.07 3.29 7.99
C LEU A 84 -3.99 3.21 6.90
N ILE A 85 -4.03 2.13 6.11
CA ILE A 85 -3.16 1.93 4.94
C ILE A 85 -3.90 2.35 3.67
N PHE A 86 -3.24 3.16 2.86
CA PHE A 86 -3.70 3.64 1.56
C PHE A 86 -2.73 3.19 0.47
N ASP A 87 -3.28 2.67 -0.63
CA ASP A 87 -2.55 2.42 -1.88
C ASP A 87 -3.48 2.66 -3.08
N ASN A 88 -2.99 2.38 -4.30
CA ASN A 88 -3.76 2.51 -5.54
C ASN A 88 -4.96 1.53 -5.64
N ILE A 89 -5.04 0.50 -4.80
CA ILE A 89 -6.12 -0.49 -4.79
C ILE A 89 -7.16 -0.18 -3.70
N HIS A 90 -6.71 0.37 -2.57
CA HIS A 90 -7.50 0.76 -1.41
C HIS A 90 -7.43 2.28 -1.19
N PRO A 91 -7.97 3.09 -2.11
CA PRO A 91 -7.90 4.54 -2.01
C PRO A 91 -8.69 5.09 -0.81
N GLU A 92 -9.70 4.37 -0.32
CA GLU A 92 -10.48 4.79 0.85
C GLU A 92 -9.77 4.50 2.19
N GLY A 93 -8.62 3.83 2.15
CA GLY A 93 -7.91 3.37 3.33
C GLY A 93 -8.51 2.08 3.90
N ILE A 94 -7.64 1.19 4.38
CA ILE A 94 -8.02 -0.08 4.97
C ILE A 94 -7.14 -0.37 6.19
N SER A 95 -7.61 -1.22 7.12
CA SER A 95 -6.78 -1.66 8.24
C SER A 95 -5.60 -2.50 7.76
N ARG A 96 -4.49 -2.46 8.50
CA ARG A 96 -3.29 -3.27 8.20
C ARG A 96 -3.58 -4.75 8.02
N VAL A 97 -4.40 -5.31 8.91
CA VAL A 97 -4.74 -6.74 8.89
C VAL A 97 -5.47 -7.09 7.59
N ASN A 98 -6.44 -6.28 7.19
CA ASN A 98 -7.18 -6.52 5.97
C ASN A 98 -6.33 -6.27 4.72
N TRP A 99 -5.45 -5.27 4.75
CA TRP A 99 -4.49 -5.03 3.67
C TRP A 99 -3.61 -6.26 3.41
N MET A 100 -3.03 -6.83 4.47
CA MET A 100 -2.22 -8.05 4.36
C MET A 100 -3.02 -9.27 3.90
N ASN A 101 -4.25 -9.42 4.39
CA ASN A 101 -5.12 -10.54 4.03
C ASN A 101 -5.62 -10.49 2.59
N ASN A 102 -5.55 -9.33 1.93
CA ASN A 102 -5.94 -9.20 0.54
C ASN A 102 -4.83 -9.57 -0.45
N LEU A 103 -3.62 -9.87 0.04
CA LEU A 103 -2.44 -10.11 -0.79
C LEU A 103 -2.05 -11.59 -0.78
N TYR A 104 -1.90 -12.16 -1.97
CA TYR A 104 -1.40 -13.52 -2.17
C TYR A 104 -0.14 -13.51 -3.04
N CYS A 105 0.79 -14.41 -2.72
CA CYS A 105 1.97 -14.70 -3.52
C CYS A 105 2.32 -16.19 -3.35
N PRO A 106 2.77 -16.90 -4.40
CA PRO A 106 3.14 -18.32 -4.29
C PRO A 106 4.22 -18.65 -3.25
N ILE A 107 5.02 -17.66 -2.80
CA ILE A 107 5.99 -17.88 -1.71
C ILE A 107 5.29 -18.27 -0.39
N LEU A 108 4.04 -17.84 -0.19
CA LEU A 108 3.27 -18.12 1.02
C LEU A 108 2.95 -19.62 1.13
N ASP A 109 2.67 -20.28 0.00
CA ASP A 109 2.40 -21.74 -0.03
C ASP A 109 3.66 -22.56 0.30
N LEU A 110 4.85 -21.98 0.13
CA LEU A 110 6.13 -22.57 0.51
C LEU A 110 6.49 -22.33 1.98
N GLY A 111 5.63 -21.64 2.73
CA GLY A 111 5.87 -21.25 4.12
C GLY A 111 6.78 -20.04 4.29
N ASP A 112 7.05 -19.29 3.21
CA ASP A 112 7.76 -18.00 3.28
C ASP A 112 6.76 -16.86 3.56
N HIS A 113 7.27 -15.64 3.74
CA HIS A 113 6.50 -14.47 4.12
C HIS A 113 6.90 -13.24 3.32
N PHE A 114 5.97 -12.30 3.17
CA PHE A 114 6.30 -10.96 2.67
C PHE A 114 7.31 -10.27 3.60
N GLN A 115 8.31 -9.63 2.98
CA GLN A 115 9.25 -8.77 3.66
C GLN A 115 8.69 -7.35 3.67
N ILE A 116 8.53 -6.76 4.86
CA ILE A 116 7.92 -5.43 5.03
C ILE A 116 8.93 -4.50 5.70
N THR A 117 9.13 -3.32 5.10
CA THR A 117 9.92 -2.23 5.67
C THR A 117 9.06 -0.99 5.81
N GLU A 118 9.17 -0.29 6.94
CA GLU A 118 8.43 0.94 7.22
C GLU A 118 9.39 2.08 7.52
N ILE A 119 9.14 3.24 6.90
CA ILE A 119 9.97 4.43 7.05
C ILE A 119 9.08 5.62 7.38
N GLU A 120 9.26 6.18 8.58
CA GLU A 120 8.63 7.42 9.03
C GLU A 120 9.10 8.63 8.20
N PHE A 121 8.22 9.62 8.04
CA PHE A 121 8.54 10.89 7.40
C PHE A 121 7.78 12.06 8.03
#